data_AF-A0A479ZUC0-F1
#
_entry.id   AF-A0A479ZUC0-F1
#
_cell.length_a   1.000
_cell.length_b   1.000
_cell.length_c   1.000
_cell.angle_alpha   90.00
_cell.angle_beta   90.00
_cell.angle_gamma   90.00
#
_symmetry.space_group_name_H-M   'P 1'
#
loop_
_entity.id
_entity.type
_entity.pdbx_description
1 polymer ?
#
loop_
_entity_poly.entity_id
_entity_poly.type
_entity_poly.pdbx_seq_one_letter_code
_entity_poly.pdbx_strand_id
1 'polypeptide(L)'
;MALIPDSSIGALVGNNSSELISLFPGQLSNYPGGVLGLDGNDTVFGLGDNELILGNTGFDQLWGGEGADTLFGGKDGDILEGEAGNDVLFGNLDADTLYGVEGFDSLFGGKADDVLNGEGGNDTLSGDLGADTLTGGIGQDVFLLQQQGQGRDWIRDFERNIDLIQLPNNVGEVQVQAVGSNQTRLVVSATNEELALLDGIVPSDLQASDFIGQGFTLKKDNVSPPPSDFVQQVLNLTNDFRSQNGLRPLTLNTKLNAAAQEQSQDMAQEDFFDHIGLDGSTPASRAQDQGYTFSFIGENIGAGYQTPEEVVQGWIDSPGHRENLLNPNYAEIGIGYFYLENDTGFENWNHYWTQVFGTVMGNG
;
A
#
# COMPACT_ATOMS: atom_id res chain seq x y z
N MET A 1 44.47 -6.18 1.87
CA MET A 1 45.49 -7.25 2.13
C MET A 1 45.65 -8.07 0.85
N ALA A 2 46.62 -8.99 0.73
CA ALA A 2 46.70 -9.86 -0.45
C ALA A 2 45.90 -11.14 -0.18
N LEU A 3 44.82 -11.35 -0.92
CA LEU A 3 44.05 -12.60 -0.91
C LEU A 3 44.95 -13.80 -1.22
N ILE A 4 44.66 -14.94 -0.61
CA ILE A 4 45.40 -16.19 -0.80
C ILE A 4 44.65 -17.07 -1.81
N PRO A 5 45.26 -17.44 -2.95
CA PRO A 5 44.66 -18.38 -3.88
C PRO A 5 44.49 -19.78 -3.28
N ASP A 6 43.28 -20.33 -3.33
CA ASP A 6 42.99 -21.73 -3.06
C ASP A 6 42.50 -22.44 -4.33
N SER A 7 43.42 -23.15 -4.98
CA SER A 7 43.15 -23.91 -6.20
C SER A 7 42.23 -25.12 -6.01
N SER A 8 42.02 -25.57 -4.77
CA SER A 8 41.17 -26.74 -4.50
C SER A 8 39.68 -26.43 -4.60
N ILE A 9 39.32 -25.18 -4.27
CA ILE A 9 37.97 -24.62 -4.40
C ILE A 9 37.88 -23.59 -5.54
N GLY A 10 39.01 -23.23 -6.15
CA GLY A 10 39.07 -22.27 -7.24
C GLY A 10 38.67 -20.87 -6.78
N ALA A 11 39.15 -20.41 -5.62
CA ALA A 11 38.75 -19.13 -5.06
C ALA A 11 39.96 -18.31 -4.54
N LEU A 12 39.73 -17.02 -4.36
CA LEU A 12 40.63 -16.15 -3.60
C LEU A 12 40.08 -16.00 -2.18
N VAL A 13 40.89 -16.34 -1.19
CA VAL A 13 40.45 -16.46 0.20
C VAL A 13 41.12 -15.38 1.06
N GLY A 14 40.32 -14.68 1.86
CA GLY A 14 40.76 -13.79 2.92
C GLY A 14 41.39 -14.56 4.09
N ASN A 15 41.34 -13.96 5.27
CA ASN A 15 41.67 -14.61 6.52
C ASN A 15 40.57 -14.34 7.55
N ASN A 16 40.84 -14.54 8.84
CA ASN A 16 39.84 -14.37 9.89
C ASN A 16 39.94 -12.98 10.56
N SER A 17 40.31 -11.94 9.80
CA SER A 17 40.48 -10.56 10.29
C SER A 17 39.74 -9.60 9.35
N SER A 18 39.38 -8.40 9.80
CA SER A 18 38.82 -7.38 8.89
C SER A 18 39.78 -7.01 7.75
N GLU A 19 39.30 -7.11 6.51
CA GLU A 19 40.08 -6.94 5.29
C GLU A 19 39.47 -5.90 4.34
N LEU A 20 40.34 -5.07 3.78
CA LEU A 20 40.02 -4.25 2.61
C LEU A 20 40.53 -4.96 1.35
N ILE A 21 39.60 -5.35 0.49
CA ILE A 21 39.80 -6.13 -0.73
C ILE A 21 39.30 -5.30 -1.91
N SER A 22 40.16 -5.06 -2.90
CA SER A 22 39.77 -4.45 -4.16
C SER A 22 40.20 -5.37 -5.28
N LEU A 23 39.24 -5.85 -6.04
CA LEU A 23 39.47 -6.67 -7.21
C LEU A 23 39.88 -5.80 -8.39
N PHE A 24 40.35 -6.43 -9.47
CA PHE A 24 40.61 -5.77 -10.73
C PHE A 24 40.15 -6.65 -11.89
N PRO A 25 39.83 -6.06 -13.06
CA PRO A 25 39.32 -6.83 -14.19
C PRO A 25 40.24 -8.01 -14.58
N GLY A 26 39.62 -9.16 -14.79
CA GLY A 26 40.21 -10.46 -15.06
C GLY A 26 40.78 -11.19 -13.83
N GLN A 27 40.73 -10.63 -12.62
CA GLN A 27 41.35 -11.22 -11.44
C GLN A 27 40.76 -12.59 -11.10
N LEU A 28 39.43 -12.74 -11.23
CA LEU A 28 38.72 -13.98 -10.92
C LEU A 28 38.63 -14.96 -12.11
N SER A 29 39.27 -14.66 -13.24
CA SER A 29 39.21 -15.51 -14.46
C SER A 29 39.67 -16.96 -14.27
N ASN A 30 40.50 -17.24 -13.26
CA ASN A 30 40.94 -18.59 -12.90
C ASN A 30 40.37 -19.06 -11.54
N TYR A 31 39.45 -18.29 -10.97
CA TYR A 31 38.86 -18.51 -9.66
C TYR A 31 37.33 -18.49 -9.74
N PRO A 32 36.70 -19.52 -10.34
CA PRO A 32 35.25 -19.59 -10.49
C PRO A 32 34.49 -19.67 -9.15
N GLY A 33 35.19 -19.97 -8.05
CA GLY A 33 34.66 -19.94 -6.69
C GLY A 33 34.68 -18.56 -6.04
N GLY A 34 35.12 -17.51 -6.75
CA GLY A 34 34.97 -16.14 -6.32
C GLY A 34 35.95 -15.69 -5.23
N VAL A 35 35.49 -14.75 -4.40
CA VAL A 35 36.16 -14.25 -3.20
C VAL A 35 35.45 -14.78 -1.96
N LEU A 36 36.20 -15.25 -0.98
CA LEU A 36 35.70 -15.61 0.36
C LEU A 36 36.35 -14.70 1.41
N GLY A 37 35.58 -13.87 2.09
CA GLY A 37 36.02 -13.03 3.22
C GLY A 37 36.45 -13.86 4.42
N LEU A 38 35.61 -14.83 4.82
CA LEU A 38 35.73 -15.74 5.96
C LEU A 38 35.20 -15.16 7.28
N ASP A 39 36.07 -14.84 8.23
CA ASP A 39 35.64 -14.15 9.45
C ASP A 39 36.23 -12.75 9.39
N GLY A 40 35.52 -11.76 9.91
CA GLY A 40 36.03 -10.39 9.92
C GLY A 40 34.91 -9.43 9.59
N ASN A 41 35.23 -8.15 9.62
CA ASN A 41 34.34 -7.17 9.01
C ASN A 41 35.06 -6.71 7.76
N ASP A 42 34.73 -7.30 6.64
CA ASP A 42 35.41 -7.13 5.38
C ASP A 42 34.77 -6.03 4.54
N THR A 43 35.55 -5.51 3.61
CA THR A 43 35.15 -4.50 2.65
C THR A 43 35.68 -4.94 1.30
N VAL A 44 34.79 -5.37 0.41
CA VAL A 44 35.13 -5.98 -0.88
C VAL A 44 34.58 -5.16 -2.04
N PHE A 45 35.42 -4.79 -3.01
CA PHE A 45 35.02 -4.13 -4.25
C PHE A 45 35.33 -5.03 -5.46
N GLY A 46 34.33 -5.46 -6.23
CA GLY A 46 34.46 -6.37 -7.39
C GLY A 46 34.95 -5.71 -8.69
N LEU A 47 34.47 -4.49 -8.93
CA LEU A 47 34.78 -3.59 -10.05
C LEU A 47 34.05 -3.84 -11.37
N GLY A 48 34.37 -4.86 -12.16
CA GLY A 48 34.06 -4.75 -13.61
C GLY A 48 33.87 -6.05 -14.38
N ASP A 49 34.03 -7.20 -13.74
CA ASP A 49 33.61 -8.45 -14.36
C ASP A 49 32.36 -8.96 -13.64
N ASN A 50 31.96 -10.20 -13.92
CA ASN A 50 30.93 -10.85 -13.14
C ASN A 50 31.60 -11.54 -11.94
N GLU A 51 31.39 -10.98 -10.76
CA GLU A 51 31.98 -11.38 -9.50
C GLU A 51 31.07 -12.34 -8.71
N LEU A 52 31.70 -13.27 -8.01
CA LEU A 52 31.07 -14.02 -6.92
C LEU A 52 31.80 -13.64 -5.63
N ILE A 53 31.08 -13.01 -4.69
CA ILE A 53 31.66 -12.52 -3.43
C ILE A 53 30.87 -13.10 -2.26
N LEU A 54 31.58 -13.70 -1.30
CA LEU A 54 31.01 -14.26 -0.08
C LEU A 54 31.68 -13.61 1.13
N GLY A 55 30.93 -12.82 1.91
CA GLY A 55 31.39 -12.25 3.18
C GLY A 55 31.66 -13.35 4.22
N ASN A 56 30.64 -14.20 4.41
CA ASN A 56 30.55 -15.33 5.35
C ASN A 56 30.19 -14.91 6.78
N THR A 57 31.10 -14.36 7.58
CA THR A 57 30.78 -14.02 8.98
C THR A 57 31.43 -12.71 9.40
N GLY A 58 30.68 -11.97 10.22
CA GLY A 58 31.01 -10.62 10.67
C GLY A 58 30.37 -9.58 9.75
N PHE A 59 30.46 -8.30 10.14
CA PHE A 59 29.71 -7.23 9.48
C PHE A 59 30.44 -6.77 8.21
N ASP A 60 30.05 -7.33 7.08
CA ASP A 60 30.71 -7.15 5.79
C ASP A 60 30.06 -6.04 4.96
N GLN A 61 30.88 -5.40 4.13
CA GLN A 61 30.42 -4.45 3.10
C GLN A 61 30.91 -4.90 1.73
N LEU A 62 29.98 -5.23 0.85
CA LEU A 62 30.26 -5.86 -0.44
C LEU A 62 29.71 -4.99 -1.58
N TRP A 63 30.59 -4.58 -2.50
CA TRP A 63 30.24 -3.88 -3.73
C TRP A 63 30.57 -4.77 -4.93
N GLY A 64 29.57 -5.06 -5.76
CA GLY A 64 29.70 -5.81 -7.01
C GLY A 64 30.55 -5.06 -8.02
N GLY A 65 30.06 -3.92 -8.49
CA GLY A 65 30.74 -3.14 -9.51
C GLY A 65 29.91 -3.04 -10.78
N GLU A 66 30.58 -2.82 -11.91
CA GLU A 66 29.98 -3.15 -13.20
C GLU A 66 30.00 -4.67 -13.38
N GLY A 67 28.90 -5.29 -13.75
CA GLY A 67 28.90 -6.75 -13.86
C GLY A 67 27.53 -7.37 -13.83
N ALA A 68 27.49 -8.69 -13.83
CA ALA A 68 26.32 -9.42 -13.35
C ALA A 68 26.82 -10.26 -12.18
N ASP A 69 26.76 -9.67 -11.01
CA ASP A 69 27.42 -10.11 -9.80
C ASP A 69 26.52 -10.99 -8.95
N THR A 70 27.15 -11.76 -8.07
CA THR A 70 26.43 -12.50 -7.04
C THR A 70 27.12 -12.29 -5.70
N LEU A 71 26.39 -11.67 -4.78
CA LEU A 71 26.88 -11.27 -3.46
C LEU A 71 26.15 -12.07 -2.37
N PHE A 72 26.90 -12.60 -1.43
CA PHE A 72 26.39 -13.25 -0.22
C PHE A 72 26.98 -12.55 1.00
N GLY A 73 26.14 -11.93 1.84
CA GLY A 73 26.55 -11.36 3.13
C GLY A 73 27.01 -12.46 4.08
N GLY A 74 26.04 -13.23 4.59
CA GLY A 74 26.31 -14.49 5.27
C GLY A 74 25.72 -14.54 6.66
N LYS A 75 26.40 -13.96 7.64
CA LYS A 75 25.97 -13.90 9.05
C LYS A 75 26.38 -12.54 9.58
N ASP A 76 25.61 -12.09 10.58
CA ASP A 76 25.70 -10.73 11.10
C ASP A 76 25.15 -9.73 10.07
N GLY A 77 24.97 -8.46 10.46
CA GLY A 77 24.25 -7.51 9.62
C GLY A 77 25.13 -6.90 8.53
N ASP A 78 24.92 -7.29 7.29
CA ASP A 78 25.77 -6.93 6.16
C ASP A 78 25.19 -5.79 5.31
N ILE A 79 26.06 -5.16 4.52
CA ILE A 79 25.67 -4.18 3.49
C ILE A 79 26.15 -4.68 2.13
N LEU A 80 25.21 -4.87 1.21
CA LEU A 80 25.46 -5.36 -0.14
C LEU A 80 24.97 -4.33 -1.15
N GLU A 81 25.78 -4.02 -2.16
CA GLU A 81 25.46 -3.11 -3.26
C GLU A 81 25.88 -3.75 -4.58
N GLY A 82 24.92 -4.00 -5.49
CA GLY A 82 25.19 -4.56 -6.82
C GLY A 82 25.99 -3.60 -7.70
N GLU A 83 25.61 -2.32 -7.64
CA GLU A 83 26.06 -1.24 -8.53
C GLU A 83 25.47 -1.36 -9.94
N ALA A 84 26.26 -1.65 -10.98
CA ALA A 84 25.77 -1.57 -12.36
C ALA A 84 25.69 -2.94 -13.01
N GLY A 85 24.48 -3.37 -13.35
CA GLY A 85 24.18 -4.53 -14.16
C GLY A 85 23.11 -5.39 -13.53
N ASN A 86 23.14 -6.70 -13.76
CA ASN A 86 22.03 -7.56 -13.34
C ASN A 86 22.51 -8.48 -12.24
N ASP A 87 22.29 -8.07 -11.00
CA ASP A 87 22.95 -8.64 -9.84
C ASP A 87 22.02 -9.52 -9.02
N VAL A 88 22.62 -10.42 -8.24
CA VAL A 88 21.90 -11.29 -7.32
C VAL A 88 22.50 -11.14 -5.92
N LEU A 89 21.71 -10.59 -5.00
CA LEU A 89 22.15 -10.26 -3.64
C LEU A 89 21.42 -11.14 -2.63
N PHE A 90 22.16 -11.77 -1.73
CA PHE A 90 21.64 -12.56 -0.61
C PHE A 90 22.21 -12.04 0.71
N GLY A 91 21.38 -11.46 1.57
CA GLY A 91 21.78 -11.10 2.94
C GLY A 91 22.08 -12.34 3.80
N ASN A 92 21.13 -13.28 3.77
CA ASN A 92 21.11 -14.60 4.42
C ASN A 92 20.63 -14.60 5.87
N LEU A 93 21.46 -14.19 6.84
CA LEU A 93 21.16 -14.34 8.26
C LEU A 93 21.44 -13.03 8.98
N ASP A 94 20.53 -12.68 9.89
CA ASP A 94 20.57 -11.43 10.65
C ASP A 94 20.19 -10.23 9.75
N ALA A 95 20.07 -9.04 10.34
CA ALA A 95 19.43 -7.91 9.67
C ALA A 95 20.39 -7.23 8.67
N ASP A 96 20.09 -7.35 7.40
CA ASP A 96 20.91 -6.93 6.26
C ASP A 96 20.36 -5.68 5.56
N THR A 97 21.22 -5.01 4.78
CA THR A 97 20.81 -3.93 3.88
C THR A 97 21.34 -4.18 2.47
N LEU A 98 20.43 -4.28 1.50
CA LEU A 98 20.72 -4.64 0.11
C LEU A 98 20.28 -3.51 -0.84
N TYR A 99 21.17 -3.15 -1.77
CA TYR A 99 20.94 -2.18 -2.83
C TYR A 99 21.22 -2.82 -4.21
N GLY A 100 20.23 -2.86 -5.11
CA GLY A 100 20.42 -3.30 -6.50
C GLY A 100 21.20 -2.27 -7.31
N VAL A 101 20.71 -1.02 -7.25
CA VAL A 101 21.23 0.17 -7.94
C VAL A 101 20.76 0.24 -9.39
N GLU A 102 21.52 -0.18 -10.39
CA GLU A 102 21.12 -0.03 -11.80
C GLU A 102 21.13 -1.38 -12.53
N GLY A 103 19.96 -1.90 -12.88
CA GLY A 103 19.78 -2.97 -13.84
C GLY A 103 18.60 -3.87 -13.52
N PHE A 104 18.75 -5.19 -13.66
CA PHE A 104 17.66 -6.13 -13.40
C PHE A 104 18.06 -7.06 -12.26
N ASP A 105 17.79 -6.63 -11.04
CA ASP A 105 18.38 -7.21 -9.86
C ASP A 105 17.43 -8.20 -9.17
N SER A 106 18.03 -9.11 -8.41
CA SER A 106 17.31 -10.05 -7.56
C SER A 106 17.85 -9.97 -6.15
N LEU A 107 17.06 -9.41 -5.23
CA LEU A 107 17.42 -9.16 -3.85
C LEU A 107 16.66 -10.10 -2.92
N PHE A 108 17.40 -10.82 -2.08
CA PHE A 108 16.88 -11.74 -1.07
C PHE A 108 17.45 -11.37 0.30
N GLY A 109 16.60 -10.89 1.21
CA GLY A 109 17.00 -10.50 2.57
C GLY A 109 17.50 -11.69 3.37
N GLY A 110 16.61 -12.67 3.57
CA GLY A 110 16.96 -13.95 4.17
C GLY A 110 16.26 -14.14 5.50
N LYS A 111 16.93 -13.85 6.62
CA LYS A 111 16.32 -13.98 7.95
C LYS A 111 16.59 -12.75 8.78
N ALA A 112 15.59 -12.41 9.60
CA ALA A 112 15.50 -11.20 10.40
C ALA A 112 14.91 -10.05 9.56
N ASP A 113 14.86 -8.86 10.14
CA ASP A 113 14.18 -7.72 9.53
C ASP A 113 15.18 -6.98 8.62
N ASP A 114 15.05 -7.16 7.32
CA ASP A 114 15.97 -6.66 6.30
C ASP A 114 15.48 -5.37 5.63
N VAL A 115 16.40 -4.65 4.99
CA VAL A 115 16.10 -3.48 4.16
C VAL A 115 16.60 -3.71 2.73
N LEU A 116 15.68 -3.76 1.77
CA LEU A 116 15.97 -3.99 0.36
C LEU A 116 15.52 -2.80 -0.49
N ASN A 117 16.40 -2.34 -1.39
CA ASN A 117 16.13 -1.26 -2.34
C ASN A 117 16.62 -1.65 -3.74
N GLY A 118 15.72 -1.82 -4.70
CA GLY A 118 16.08 -2.12 -6.11
C GLY A 118 16.72 -0.92 -6.81
N GLU A 119 16.20 0.29 -6.52
CA GLU A 119 16.55 1.56 -7.16
C GLU A 119 16.14 1.67 -8.62
N GLY A 120 16.90 1.13 -9.56
CA GLY A 120 16.74 1.41 -10.99
C GLY A 120 16.67 0.14 -11.81
N GLY A 121 15.54 -0.05 -12.49
CA GLY A 121 15.28 -1.12 -13.43
C GLY A 121 14.16 -2.05 -12.95
N ASN A 122 14.08 -3.26 -13.49
CA ASN A 122 12.95 -4.16 -13.18
C ASN A 122 13.41 -5.24 -12.23
N ASP A 123 13.17 -5.03 -10.95
CA ASP A 123 13.80 -5.79 -9.89
C ASP A 123 12.87 -6.84 -9.30
N THR A 124 13.47 -7.83 -8.66
CA THR A 124 12.77 -8.88 -7.92
C THR A 124 13.21 -8.84 -6.47
N LEU A 125 12.30 -8.52 -5.56
CA LEU A 125 12.61 -8.34 -4.14
C LEU A 125 11.87 -9.37 -3.29
N SER A 126 12.58 -10.07 -2.41
CA SER A 126 12.03 -10.98 -1.39
C SER A 126 12.69 -10.67 -0.05
N GLY A 127 11.91 -10.24 0.95
CA GLY A 127 12.40 -10.13 2.33
C GLY A 127 12.71 -11.49 2.97
N ASP A 128 12.04 -12.55 2.48
CA ASP A 128 12.08 -13.91 3.03
C ASP A 128 11.47 -14.01 4.45
N LEU A 129 12.29 -14.18 5.50
CA LEU A 129 11.84 -14.39 6.87
C LEU A 129 12.10 -13.17 7.75
N GLY A 130 11.09 -12.33 7.94
CA GLY A 130 11.22 -11.20 8.84
C GLY A 130 10.04 -10.26 8.70
N ALA A 131 10.14 -9.10 9.34
CA ALA A 131 9.34 -7.94 8.98
C ALA A 131 10.22 -6.99 8.14
N ASP A 132 10.22 -7.21 6.83
CA ASP A 132 11.19 -6.58 5.94
C ASP A 132 10.70 -5.24 5.40
N THR A 133 11.63 -4.38 5.00
CA THR A 133 11.33 -3.12 4.31
C THR A 133 11.78 -3.22 2.86
N LEU A 134 10.82 -3.13 1.93
CA LEU A 134 11.04 -3.33 0.50
C LEU A 134 10.74 -2.04 -0.27
N THR A 135 11.68 -1.60 -1.11
CA THR A 135 11.54 -0.46 -2.01
C THR A 135 11.94 -0.91 -3.41
N GLY A 136 11.03 -0.85 -4.38
CA GLY A 136 11.29 -1.29 -5.76
C GLY A 136 12.16 -0.29 -6.50
N GLY A 137 11.73 0.98 -6.50
CA GLY A 137 12.37 2.06 -7.22
C GLY A 137 11.71 2.34 -8.57
N ILE A 138 12.53 2.60 -9.59
CA ILE A 138 12.10 2.95 -10.94
C ILE A 138 12.09 1.70 -11.80
N GLY A 139 10.93 1.28 -12.25
CA GLY A 139 10.78 0.23 -13.25
C GLY A 139 9.62 -0.66 -12.89
N GLN A 140 9.50 -1.82 -13.54
CA GLN A 140 8.47 -2.79 -13.19
C GLN A 140 9.06 -3.79 -12.20
N ASP A 141 8.70 -3.65 -10.93
CA ASP A 141 9.25 -4.47 -9.87
C ASP A 141 8.30 -5.58 -9.47
N VAL A 142 8.88 -6.65 -8.92
CA VAL A 142 8.13 -7.79 -8.38
C VAL A 142 8.48 -8.01 -6.92
N PHE A 143 7.49 -7.81 -6.05
CA PHE A 143 7.59 -8.08 -4.62
C PHE A 143 7.12 -9.50 -4.31
N LEU A 144 8.02 -10.37 -3.86
CA LEU A 144 7.74 -11.77 -3.55
C LEU A 144 7.37 -11.90 -2.08
N LEU A 145 6.08 -12.05 -1.81
CA LEU A 145 5.59 -12.25 -0.46
C LEU A 145 5.68 -13.72 -0.08
N GLN A 146 6.12 -13.99 1.15
CA GLN A 146 6.18 -15.32 1.71
C GLN A 146 5.13 -15.54 2.79
N GLN A 147 4.86 -16.82 3.08
CA GLN A 147 3.95 -17.23 4.14
C GLN A 147 4.74 -18.00 5.20
N GLN A 148 5.02 -17.38 6.34
CA GLN A 148 5.88 -17.97 7.38
C GLN A 148 5.53 -17.52 8.81
N GLY A 149 4.59 -16.58 9.00
CA GLY A 149 4.15 -16.13 10.32
C GLY A 149 5.24 -15.45 11.17
N GLN A 150 6.28 -14.89 10.55
CA GLN A 150 7.43 -14.29 11.25
C GLN A 150 7.55 -12.76 11.13
N GLY A 151 6.63 -12.12 10.40
CA GLY A 151 6.58 -10.68 10.25
C GLY A 151 5.68 -10.31 9.08
N ARG A 152 5.43 -9.02 8.92
CA ARG A 152 4.68 -8.47 7.80
C ARG A 152 5.63 -7.52 7.08
N ASP A 153 5.81 -7.73 5.80
CA ASP A 153 6.68 -6.88 4.97
C ASP A 153 6.06 -5.49 4.80
N TRP A 154 6.92 -4.51 4.58
CA TRP A 154 6.53 -3.13 4.32
C TRP A 154 7.04 -2.69 2.95
N ILE A 155 6.13 -2.66 1.98
CA ILE A 155 6.39 -2.17 0.63
C ILE A 155 6.16 -0.66 0.62
N ARG A 156 7.20 0.12 0.32
CA ARG A 156 7.20 1.57 0.56
C ARG A 156 6.76 2.42 -0.63
N ASP A 157 6.85 1.90 -1.85
CA ASP A 157 6.76 2.69 -3.08
C ASP A 157 6.01 2.00 -4.23
N PHE A 158 5.19 0.98 -3.92
CA PHE A 158 4.42 0.23 -4.91
C PHE A 158 3.75 1.12 -5.96
N GLU A 159 4.12 0.97 -7.24
CA GLU A 159 3.59 1.75 -8.35
C GLU A 159 2.47 0.98 -9.09
N ARG A 160 1.25 1.52 -9.02
CA ARG A 160 0.05 0.91 -9.64
C ARG A 160 0.21 0.73 -11.15
N ASN A 161 -0.21 -0.44 -11.65
CA ASN A 161 -0.12 -0.85 -13.06
C ASN A 161 1.31 -1.01 -13.61
N ILE A 162 2.31 -0.87 -12.76
CA ILE A 162 3.71 -1.06 -13.12
C ILE A 162 4.24 -2.25 -12.32
N ASP A 163 4.18 -2.18 -11.00
CA ASP A 163 4.68 -3.22 -10.11
C ASP A 163 3.69 -4.37 -9.94
N LEU A 164 4.24 -5.51 -9.49
CA LEU A 164 3.51 -6.74 -9.25
C LEU A 164 3.83 -7.31 -7.87
N ILE A 165 2.83 -7.89 -7.24
CA ILE A 165 2.96 -8.60 -5.96
C ILE A 165 2.79 -10.08 -6.21
N GLN A 166 3.85 -10.86 -6.05
CA GLN A 166 3.76 -12.30 -6.11
C GLN A 166 3.29 -12.87 -4.77
N LEU A 167 2.11 -13.46 -4.79
CA LEU A 167 1.52 -14.09 -3.61
C LEU A 167 2.18 -15.44 -3.31
N PRO A 168 2.21 -15.86 -2.03
CA PRO A 168 2.61 -17.20 -1.66
C PRO A 168 1.79 -18.27 -2.39
N ASN A 169 2.40 -19.43 -2.62
CA ASN A 169 1.71 -20.56 -3.21
C ASN A 169 0.52 -21.00 -2.35
N ASN A 170 -0.58 -21.40 -3.01
CA ASN A 170 -1.81 -21.91 -2.38
C ASN A 170 -2.60 -20.87 -1.54
N VAL A 171 -2.41 -19.58 -1.77
CA VAL A 171 -3.30 -18.55 -1.23
C VAL A 171 -4.62 -18.56 -2.00
N GLY A 172 -5.73 -18.87 -1.30
CA GLY A 172 -7.06 -18.94 -1.90
C GLY A 172 -7.82 -17.61 -1.91
N GLU A 173 -7.67 -16.78 -0.87
CA GLU A 173 -8.32 -15.47 -0.77
C GLU A 173 -7.41 -14.51 0.00
N VAL A 174 -7.12 -13.35 -0.60
CA VAL A 174 -6.41 -12.24 0.04
C VAL A 174 -7.40 -11.15 0.40
N GLN A 175 -7.46 -10.82 1.68
CA GLN A 175 -8.12 -9.64 2.20
C GLN A 175 -7.24 -8.41 1.98
N VAL A 176 -7.83 -7.37 1.42
CA VAL A 176 -7.16 -6.09 1.16
C VAL A 176 -7.82 -5.06 2.07
N GLN A 177 -7.15 -4.71 3.16
CA GLN A 177 -7.71 -3.97 4.28
C GLN A 177 -7.10 -2.57 4.37
N ALA A 178 -7.92 -1.55 4.60
CA ALA A 178 -7.40 -0.20 4.81
C ALA A 178 -6.66 -0.12 6.15
N VAL A 179 -5.54 0.60 6.19
CA VAL A 179 -4.86 0.99 7.42
C VAL A 179 -4.71 2.51 7.40
N GLY A 180 -5.55 3.20 8.18
CA GLY A 180 -5.65 4.65 8.09
C GLY A 180 -6.11 5.11 6.70
N SER A 181 -5.57 6.24 6.25
CA SER A 181 -5.97 6.96 5.04
C SER A 181 -5.22 6.56 3.77
N ASN A 182 -3.99 6.05 3.90
CA ASN A 182 -3.06 5.97 2.78
C ASN A 182 -2.18 4.71 2.83
N GLN A 183 -2.67 3.67 3.50
CA GLN A 183 -1.99 2.38 3.53
C GLN A 183 -2.97 1.24 3.34
N THR A 184 -2.47 0.15 2.78
CA THR A 184 -3.23 -1.07 2.56
C THR A 184 -2.50 -2.26 3.12
N ARG A 185 -3.20 -3.06 3.92
CA ARG A 185 -2.72 -4.32 4.48
C ARG A 185 -3.26 -5.49 3.67
N LEU A 186 -2.37 -6.41 3.31
CA LEU A 186 -2.72 -7.67 2.67
C LEU A 186 -2.75 -8.79 3.69
N VAL A 187 -3.87 -9.50 3.78
CA VAL A 187 -4.09 -10.56 4.77
C VAL A 187 -4.58 -11.84 4.10
N VAL A 188 -3.97 -12.98 4.41
CA VAL A 188 -4.47 -14.28 3.92
C VAL A 188 -5.71 -14.68 4.74
N SER A 189 -6.86 -14.80 4.08
CA SER A 189 -8.14 -15.01 4.77
C SER A 189 -8.23 -16.33 5.55
N ALA A 190 -7.54 -17.38 5.07
CA ALA A 190 -7.58 -18.70 5.69
C ALA A 190 -6.78 -18.78 7.00
N THR A 191 -5.73 -17.96 7.14
CA THR A 191 -4.79 -18.00 8.27
C THR A 191 -4.81 -16.73 9.11
N ASN A 192 -5.41 -15.65 8.62
CA ASN A 192 -5.34 -14.31 9.18
C ASN A 192 -3.90 -13.78 9.32
N GLU A 193 -3.02 -14.27 8.44
CA GLU A 193 -1.63 -13.86 8.37
C GLU A 193 -1.52 -12.59 7.53
N GLU A 194 -0.84 -11.58 8.06
CA GLU A 194 -0.54 -10.36 7.34
C GLU A 194 0.70 -10.60 6.47
N LEU A 195 0.55 -10.45 5.15
CA LEU A 195 1.67 -10.62 4.22
C LEU A 195 2.46 -9.33 4.08
N ALA A 196 1.75 -8.22 3.83
CA ALA A 196 2.39 -6.93 3.58
C ALA A 196 1.54 -5.75 4.03
N LEU A 197 2.21 -4.63 4.29
CA LEU A 197 1.66 -3.28 4.34
C LEU A 197 2.22 -2.49 3.16
N LEU A 198 1.36 -1.84 2.40
CA LEU A 198 1.72 -1.00 1.27
C LEU A 198 1.51 0.46 1.66
N ASP A 199 2.54 1.28 1.52
CA ASP A 199 2.46 2.74 1.65
C ASP A 199 1.92 3.40 0.38
N GLY A 200 1.12 4.46 0.53
CA GLY A 200 0.66 5.24 -0.61
C GLY A 200 -0.47 4.59 -1.41
N ILE A 201 -0.98 3.45 -0.96
CA ILE A 201 -1.97 2.63 -1.67
C ILE A 201 -3.21 2.46 -0.80
N VAL A 202 -4.38 2.77 -1.35
CA VAL A 202 -5.67 2.46 -0.70
C VAL A 202 -6.29 1.20 -1.30
N PRO A 203 -7.19 0.47 -0.60
CA PRO A 203 -7.70 -0.80 -1.10
C PRO A 203 -8.43 -0.72 -2.45
N SER A 204 -9.03 0.44 -2.77
CA SER A 204 -9.70 0.68 -4.06
C SER A 204 -8.72 0.64 -5.24
N ASP A 205 -7.44 0.98 -5.02
CA ASP A 205 -6.40 0.99 -6.05
C ASP A 205 -6.02 -0.40 -6.55
N LEU A 206 -6.02 -1.39 -5.66
CA LEU A 206 -5.48 -2.72 -5.97
C LEU A 206 -6.46 -3.56 -6.78
N GLN A 207 -6.04 -4.11 -7.90
CA GLN A 207 -6.82 -4.99 -8.76
C GLN A 207 -6.17 -6.35 -8.86
N ALA A 208 -6.92 -7.35 -9.32
CA ALA A 208 -6.40 -8.72 -9.43
C ALA A 208 -5.17 -8.83 -10.34
N SER A 209 -4.99 -7.90 -11.29
CA SER A 209 -3.81 -7.85 -12.17
C SER A 209 -2.55 -7.35 -11.50
N ASP A 210 -2.64 -6.70 -10.34
CA ASP A 210 -1.47 -6.26 -9.56
C ASP A 210 -0.80 -7.44 -8.84
N PHE A 211 -1.39 -8.64 -8.92
CA PHE A 211 -0.92 -9.82 -8.22
C PHE A 211 -0.56 -10.96 -9.18
N ILE A 212 0.55 -11.62 -8.89
CA ILE A 212 0.94 -12.89 -9.51
C ILE A 212 0.50 -14.02 -8.57
N GLY A 213 -0.42 -14.87 -9.03
CA GLY A 213 -0.94 -16.00 -8.27
C GLY A 213 -2.02 -16.76 -9.05
N GLN A 214 -2.23 -18.03 -8.73
CA GLN A 214 -3.21 -18.88 -9.42
C GLN A 214 -4.40 -19.17 -8.52
N GLY A 215 -5.61 -18.92 -9.03
CA GLY A 215 -6.87 -19.34 -8.38
C GLY A 215 -7.19 -18.62 -7.06
N PHE A 216 -6.55 -17.49 -6.78
CA PHE A 216 -6.88 -16.66 -5.62
C PHE A 216 -8.05 -15.70 -5.95
N THR A 217 -8.72 -15.23 -4.89
CA THR A 217 -9.70 -14.14 -4.98
C THR A 217 -9.21 -12.95 -4.17
N LEU A 218 -9.38 -11.73 -4.70
CA LEU A 218 -9.25 -10.52 -3.90
C LEU A 218 -10.56 -10.22 -3.22
N LYS A 219 -10.52 -10.21 -1.89
CA LYS A 219 -11.58 -9.67 -1.05
C LYS A 219 -11.07 -8.33 -0.55
N LYS A 220 -11.37 -7.27 -1.28
CA LYS A 220 -11.28 -5.94 -0.70
C LYS A 220 -12.18 -5.92 0.51
N ASP A 221 -11.73 -5.28 1.58
CA ASP A 221 -12.66 -4.91 2.62
C ASP A 221 -13.81 -4.18 1.94
N ASN A 222 -14.92 -4.89 1.85
CA ASN A 222 -16.19 -4.23 1.94
C ASN A 222 -16.09 -3.57 3.30
N VAL A 223 -15.72 -2.29 3.33
CA VAL A 223 -16.19 -1.39 4.39
C VAL A 223 -17.64 -1.79 4.52
N SER A 224 -17.95 -2.44 5.64
CA SER A 224 -19.19 -3.17 5.82
C SER A 224 -20.28 -2.26 5.26
N PRO A 225 -21.02 -2.66 4.19
CA PRO A 225 -22.03 -1.77 3.66
C PRO A 225 -22.88 -1.36 4.86
N PRO A 226 -23.29 -0.07 4.99
CA PRO A 226 -24.30 0.28 5.98
C PRO A 226 -25.34 -0.83 5.92
N PRO A 227 -25.77 -1.41 7.07
CA PRO A 227 -26.87 -2.36 7.04
C PRO A 227 -27.90 -1.73 6.11
N SER A 228 -28.34 -2.42 5.05
CA SER A 228 -29.08 -1.82 3.92
C SER A 228 -30.34 -1.03 4.33
N ASP A 229 -30.67 -1.10 5.61
CA ASP A 229 -31.59 -0.32 6.40
C ASP A 229 -31.22 1.18 6.54
N PHE A 230 -29.95 1.60 6.68
CA PHE A 230 -29.61 2.98 7.08
C PHE A 230 -29.95 4.06 6.05
N VAL A 231 -29.62 3.84 4.77
CA VAL A 231 -30.02 4.78 3.69
C VAL A 231 -31.55 4.95 3.68
N GLN A 232 -32.28 3.84 3.81
CA GLN A 232 -33.73 3.86 3.83
C GLN A 232 -34.30 4.48 5.11
N GLN A 233 -33.69 4.25 6.27
CA GLN A 233 -34.06 4.85 7.55
C GLN A 233 -33.85 6.36 7.53
N VAL A 234 -32.68 6.85 7.09
CA VAL A 234 -32.40 8.29 6.97
C VAL A 234 -33.41 8.94 6.02
N LEU A 235 -33.75 8.29 4.88
CA LEU A 235 -34.79 8.78 3.98
C LEU A 235 -36.14 8.88 4.69
N ASN A 236 -36.56 7.82 5.39
CA ASN A 236 -37.85 7.76 6.07
C ASN A 236 -37.97 8.84 7.15
N LEU A 237 -36.96 8.97 8.02
CA LEU A 237 -36.91 9.98 9.08
C LEU A 237 -36.92 11.41 8.51
N THR A 238 -36.16 11.65 7.43
CA THR A 238 -36.14 12.93 6.72
C THR A 238 -37.52 13.26 6.14
N ASN A 239 -38.17 12.27 5.50
CA ASN A 239 -39.50 12.44 4.92
C ASN A 239 -40.59 12.60 5.98
N ASP A 240 -40.48 11.95 7.13
CA ASP A 240 -41.38 12.14 8.26
C ASP A 240 -41.30 13.57 8.78
N PHE A 241 -40.08 14.10 8.98
CA PHE A 241 -39.88 15.50 9.37
C PHE A 241 -40.44 16.47 8.32
N ARG A 242 -40.19 16.22 7.03
CA ARG A 242 -40.76 17.02 5.92
C ARG A 242 -42.28 16.99 5.92
N SER A 243 -42.89 15.82 6.09
CA SER A 243 -44.34 15.66 6.11
C SER A 243 -44.98 16.37 7.31
N GLN A 244 -44.36 16.32 8.50
CA GLN A 244 -44.81 17.06 9.68
C GLN A 244 -44.79 18.58 9.46
N ASN A 245 -43.95 19.06 8.54
CA ASN A 245 -43.84 20.46 8.14
C ASN A 245 -44.58 20.78 6.82
N GLY A 246 -45.45 19.88 6.35
CA GLY A 246 -46.31 20.12 5.17
C GLY A 246 -45.59 20.08 3.82
N LEU A 247 -44.39 19.51 3.76
CA LEU A 247 -43.60 19.37 2.54
C LEU A 247 -43.79 18.00 1.88
N ARG A 248 -43.53 17.93 0.57
CA ARG A 248 -43.55 16.67 -0.17
C ARG A 248 -42.35 15.80 0.22
N PRO A 249 -42.52 14.46 0.26
CA PRO A 249 -41.42 13.55 0.47
C PRO A 249 -40.43 13.61 -0.71
N LEU A 250 -39.16 13.41 -0.40
CA LEU A 250 -38.06 13.26 -1.34
C LEU A 250 -37.98 11.81 -1.83
N THR A 251 -37.52 11.64 -3.07
CA THR A 251 -37.22 10.33 -3.66
C THR A 251 -35.72 10.09 -3.73
N LEU A 252 -35.27 8.87 -3.43
CA LEU A 252 -33.86 8.51 -3.61
C LEU A 252 -33.44 8.63 -5.08
N ASN A 253 -32.27 9.21 -5.30
CA ASN A 253 -31.63 9.26 -6.61
C ASN A 253 -30.24 8.60 -6.53
N THR A 254 -29.98 7.63 -7.41
CA THR A 254 -28.74 6.83 -7.36
C THR A 254 -27.48 7.65 -7.65
N LYS A 255 -27.59 8.72 -8.44
CA LYS A 255 -26.45 9.60 -8.75
C LYS A 255 -26.11 10.49 -7.57
N LEU A 256 -27.14 11.02 -6.90
CA LEU A 256 -26.94 11.76 -5.65
C LEU A 256 -26.43 10.84 -4.54
N ASN A 257 -26.86 9.58 -4.47
CA ASN A 257 -26.30 8.60 -3.53
C ASN A 257 -24.81 8.41 -3.75
N ALA A 258 -24.37 8.25 -5.00
CA ALA A 258 -22.95 8.12 -5.32
C ALA A 258 -22.15 9.36 -4.86
N ALA A 259 -22.65 10.56 -5.15
CA ALA A 259 -22.00 11.81 -4.71
C ALA A 259 -21.95 11.98 -3.19
N ALA A 260 -23.01 11.55 -2.48
CA ALA A 260 -23.06 11.56 -1.03
C ALA A 260 -22.10 10.52 -0.42
N GLN A 261 -22.02 9.34 -1.03
CA GLN A 261 -21.15 8.24 -0.59
C GLN A 261 -19.67 8.60 -0.74
N GLU A 262 -19.32 9.22 -1.87
CA GLU A 262 -17.98 9.78 -2.15
C GLU A 262 -17.59 10.76 -1.04
N GLN A 263 -18.43 11.76 -0.74
CA GLN A 263 -18.12 12.71 0.33
C GLN A 263 -17.99 12.07 1.72
N SER A 264 -18.83 11.09 2.06
CA SER A 264 -18.71 10.38 3.35
C SER A 264 -17.41 9.57 3.43
N GLN A 265 -16.95 9.00 2.31
CA GLN A 265 -15.68 8.30 2.20
C GLN A 265 -14.52 9.28 2.33
N ASP A 266 -14.51 10.37 1.56
CA ASP A 266 -13.43 11.34 1.54
C ASP A 266 -13.24 11.99 2.91
N MET A 267 -14.33 12.43 3.57
CA MET A 267 -14.23 13.01 4.91
C MET A 267 -13.57 12.06 5.92
N ALA A 268 -13.89 10.76 5.82
CA ALA A 268 -13.33 9.76 6.72
C ALA A 268 -11.88 9.41 6.33
N GLN A 269 -11.65 9.15 5.05
CA GLN A 269 -10.40 8.60 4.54
C GLN A 269 -9.35 9.69 4.36
N GLU A 270 -9.71 10.93 4.08
CA GLU A 270 -8.76 12.04 3.91
C GLU A 270 -8.68 12.96 5.15
N ASP A 271 -9.29 12.54 6.27
CA ASP A 271 -9.19 13.19 7.58
C ASP A 271 -9.61 14.67 7.56
N PHE A 272 -10.82 14.94 7.05
CA PHE A 272 -11.40 16.28 7.04
C PHE A 272 -12.91 16.27 7.28
N PHE A 273 -13.44 17.41 7.72
CA PHE A 273 -14.88 17.58 7.91
C PHE A 273 -15.33 18.94 7.37
N ASP A 274 -15.53 19.02 6.06
CA ASP A 274 -15.98 20.21 5.33
C ASP A 274 -16.91 19.80 4.17
N HIS A 275 -17.69 20.75 3.64
CA HIS A 275 -18.50 20.56 2.44
C HIS A 275 -17.65 20.53 1.16
N ILE A 276 -16.47 21.14 1.21
CA ILE A 276 -15.52 21.21 0.11
C ILE A 276 -14.46 20.12 0.30
N GLY A 277 -14.30 19.24 -0.68
CA GLY A 277 -13.26 18.21 -0.66
C GLY A 277 -11.85 18.82 -0.71
N LEU A 278 -10.83 18.07 -0.28
CA LEU A 278 -9.44 18.54 -0.35
C LEU A 278 -8.97 18.73 -1.81
N ASP A 279 -9.60 18.03 -2.75
CA ASP A 279 -9.47 18.19 -4.19
C ASP A 279 -10.16 19.47 -4.73
N GLY A 280 -10.88 20.21 -3.88
CA GLY A 280 -11.67 21.39 -4.22
C GLY A 280 -13.08 21.08 -4.73
N SER A 281 -13.51 19.82 -4.68
CA SER A 281 -14.86 19.41 -5.09
C SER A 281 -15.93 20.05 -4.20
N THR A 282 -17.03 20.42 -4.81
CA THR A 282 -18.23 20.94 -4.14
C THR A 282 -19.35 19.91 -4.25
N PRO A 283 -20.43 20.02 -3.45
CA PRO A 283 -21.59 19.13 -3.62
C PRO A 283 -22.17 19.18 -5.04
N ALA A 284 -22.07 20.35 -5.69
CA ALA A 284 -22.45 20.56 -7.07
C ALA A 284 -21.57 19.79 -8.07
N SER A 285 -20.25 19.85 -7.92
CA SER A 285 -19.33 19.16 -8.83
C SER A 285 -19.43 17.65 -8.63
N ARG A 286 -19.41 17.15 -7.39
CA ARG A 286 -19.59 15.72 -7.10
C ARG A 286 -20.86 15.17 -7.74
N ALA A 287 -21.99 15.86 -7.60
CA ALA A 287 -23.23 15.43 -8.27
C ALA A 287 -23.14 15.46 -9.82
N GLN A 288 -22.46 16.46 -10.40
CA GLN A 288 -22.24 16.54 -11.85
C GLN A 288 -21.34 15.43 -12.38
N ASP A 289 -20.32 15.04 -11.64
CA ASP A 289 -19.40 13.97 -11.99
C ASP A 289 -20.12 12.62 -12.00
N GLN A 290 -21.10 12.43 -11.11
CA GLN A 290 -22.04 11.31 -11.14
C GLN A 290 -23.13 11.45 -12.24
N GLY A 291 -23.05 12.49 -13.07
CA GLY A 291 -23.94 12.75 -14.20
C GLY A 291 -25.31 13.29 -13.80
N TYR A 292 -25.47 13.90 -12.62
CA TYR A 292 -26.72 14.51 -12.17
C TYR A 292 -26.78 15.99 -12.57
N THR A 293 -27.77 16.34 -13.38
CA THR A 293 -28.02 17.73 -13.79
C THR A 293 -29.10 18.35 -12.91
N PHE A 294 -28.85 19.52 -12.33
CA PHE A 294 -29.70 20.06 -11.27
C PHE A 294 -30.10 21.53 -11.47
N SER A 295 -31.31 21.89 -11.03
CA SER A 295 -31.72 23.29 -10.83
C SER A 295 -31.47 23.78 -9.40
N PHE A 296 -31.47 22.85 -8.44
CA PHE A 296 -31.18 23.11 -7.03
C PHE A 296 -30.32 21.97 -6.50
N ILE A 297 -29.35 22.30 -5.66
CA ILE A 297 -28.52 21.35 -4.94
C ILE A 297 -28.27 21.85 -3.51
N GLY A 298 -28.02 20.95 -2.58
CA GLY A 298 -27.67 21.26 -1.20
C GLY A 298 -27.08 20.04 -0.52
N GLU A 299 -26.41 20.24 0.61
CA GLU A 299 -25.75 19.17 1.34
C GLU A 299 -25.90 19.35 2.84
N ASN A 300 -26.12 18.24 3.55
CA ASN A 300 -25.88 18.14 4.99
C ASN A 300 -24.80 17.09 5.21
N ILE A 301 -23.81 17.39 6.06
CA ILE A 301 -22.80 16.43 6.52
C ILE A 301 -22.95 16.21 8.02
N GLY A 302 -22.56 15.05 8.51
CA GLY A 302 -22.60 14.69 9.93
C GLY A 302 -21.50 13.70 10.25
N ALA A 303 -20.87 13.83 11.42
CA ALA A 303 -19.87 12.89 11.90
C ALA A 303 -20.13 12.52 13.37
N GLY A 304 -19.80 11.28 13.73
CA GLY A 304 -19.80 10.78 15.12
C GLY A 304 -21.15 10.23 15.59
N TYR A 305 -22.20 10.33 14.78
CA TYR A 305 -23.51 9.77 15.08
C TYR A 305 -23.53 8.27 14.76
N GLN A 306 -23.98 7.44 15.69
CA GLN A 306 -23.93 5.98 15.53
C GLN A 306 -25.15 5.45 14.76
N THR A 307 -26.25 6.21 14.75
CA THR A 307 -27.54 5.77 14.20
C THR A 307 -28.18 6.81 13.27
N PRO A 308 -29.04 6.37 12.32
CA PRO A 308 -29.85 7.27 11.49
C PRO A 308 -30.71 8.26 12.29
N GLU A 309 -31.29 7.83 13.42
CA GLU A 309 -32.09 8.70 14.28
C GLU A 309 -31.26 9.85 14.86
N GLU A 310 -30.07 9.56 15.35
CA GLU A 310 -29.18 10.54 15.95
C GLU A 310 -28.70 11.57 14.91
N VAL A 311 -28.27 11.13 13.74
CA VAL A 311 -27.78 12.06 12.70
C VAL A 311 -28.90 12.93 12.13
N VAL A 312 -30.08 12.35 11.85
CA VAL A 312 -31.22 13.12 11.35
C VAL A 312 -31.72 14.11 12.40
N GLN A 313 -31.78 13.71 13.66
CA GLN A 313 -32.10 14.63 14.75
C GLN A 313 -31.05 15.74 14.88
N GLY A 314 -29.76 15.43 14.72
CA GLY A 314 -28.68 16.42 14.69
C GLY A 314 -28.83 17.44 13.56
N TRP A 315 -29.20 17.00 12.35
CA TRP A 315 -29.52 17.90 11.24
C TRP A 315 -30.80 18.72 11.49
N ILE A 316 -31.82 18.14 12.12
CA ILE A 316 -33.01 18.87 12.55
C ILE A 316 -32.62 19.94 13.56
N ASP A 317 -31.77 19.66 14.53
CA ASP A 317 -31.45 20.61 15.61
C ASP A 317 -30.50 21.73 15.17
N SER A 318 -29.73 21.55 14.09
CA SER A 318 -28.88 22.58 13.49
C SER A 318 -29.66 23.48 12.53
N PRO A 319 -29.74 24.82 12.74
CA PRO A 319 -30.48 25.72 11.86
C PRO A 319 -30.10 25.63 10.38
N GLY A 320 -28.80 25.60 10.05
CA GLY A 320 -28.32 25.53 8.67
C GLY A 320 -28.68 24.20 7.98
N HIS A 321 -28.51 23.08 8.68
CA HIS A 321 -28.89 21.77 8.14
C HIS A 321 -30.41 21.63 7.99
N ARG A 322 -31.17 22.20 8.94
CA ARG A 322 -32.64 22.21 8.94
C ARG A 322 -33.22 22.99 7.76
N GLU A 323 -32.55 24.06 7.31
CA GLU A 323 -32.97 24.80 6.12
C GLU A 323 -32.98 23.91 4.87
N ASN A 324 -31.99 23.03 4.70
CA ASN A 324 -32.00 22.05 3.61
C ASN A 324 -33.17 21.07 3.73
N LEU A 325 -33.40 20.54 4.94
CA LEU A 325 -34.51 19.62 5.21
C LEU A 325 -35.89 20.25 4.92
N LEU A 326 -36.03 21.56 5.16
CA LEU A 326 -37.28 22.31 4.96
C LEU A 326 -37.40 22.97 3.57
N ASN A 327 -36.43 22.77 2.68
CA ASN A 327 -36.45 23.42 1.37
C ASN A 327 -37.49 22.76 0.46
N PRO A 328 -38.52 23.50 -0.02
CA PRO A 328 -39.56 22.96 -0.88
C PRO A 328 -39.10 22.73 -2.33
N ASN A 329 -37.94 23.28 -2.71
CA ASN A 329 -37.41 23.16 -4.07
C ASN A 329 -36.69 21.83 -4.32
N TYR A 330 -36.36 21.06 -3.27
CA TYR A 330 -35.78 19.72 -3.41
C TYR A 330 -36.87 18.66 -3.62
N ALA A 331 -36.64 17.78 -4.58
CA ALA A 331 -37.50 16.65 -4.91
C ALA A 331 -36.79 15.30 -4.73
N GLU A 332 -35.47 15.29 -4.80
CA GLU A 332 -34.62 14.10 -4.77
C GLU A 332 -33.55 14.22 -3.68
N ILE A 333 -33.07 13.07 -3.20
CA ILE A 333 -32.02 12.99 -2.19
C ILE A 333 -31.08 11.83 -2.47
N GLY A 334 -29.80 12.06 -2.19
CA GLY A 334 -28.75 11.07 -2.06
C GLY A 334 -28.32 10.93 -0.61
N ILE A 335 -28.04 9.72 -0.14
CA ILE A 335 -27.58 9.46 1.22
C ILE A 335 -26.32 8.60 1.17
N GLY A 336 -25.25 9.10 1.78
CA GLY A 336 -23.98 8.43 1.96
C GLY A 336 -23.73 8.13 3.44
N TYR A 337 -23.06 7.02 3.69
CA TYR A 337 -22.55 6.67 5.01
C TYR A 337 -21.23 5.94 4.87
N PHE A 338 -20.26 6.29 5.72
CA PHE A 338 -19.00 5.58 5.82
C PHE A 338 -18.63 5.33 7.27
N TYR A 339 -18.21 4.10 7.55
CA TYR A 339 -17.63 3.72 8.82
C TYR A 339 -16.13 3.51 8.66
N LEU A 340 -15.32 4.28 9.37
CA LEU A 340 -13.87 4.07 9.45
C LEU A 340 -13.55 3.41 10.80
N GLU A 341 -13.23 2.13 10.77
CA GLU A 341 -12.76 1.40 11.94
C GLU A 341 -11.37 1.93 12.34
N ASN A 342 -11.17 2.22 13.63
CA ASN A 342 -9.93 2.81 14.14
C ASN A 342 -9.54 4.11 13.40
N ASP A 343 -10.53 4.96 13.18
CA ASP A 343 -10.27 6.36 12.85
C ASP A 343 -9.31 6.97 13.90
N THR A 344 -8.12 7.35 13.45
CA THR A 344 -7.07 7.95 14.29
C THR A 344 -6.61 9.30 13.75
N GLY A 345 -7.38 9.88 12.83
CA GLY A 345 -7.14 11.20 12.26
C GLY A 345 -7.35 12.34 13.27
N PHE A 346 -7.13 13.56 12.81
CA PHE A 346 -7.50 14.77 13.53
C PHE A 346 -9.02 14.86 13.71
N GLU A 347 -9.77 14.56 12.65
CA GLU A 347 -11.21 14.30 12.70
C GLU A 347 -11.39 12.82 13.00
N ASN A 348 -11.79 12.49 14.24
CA ASN A 348 -11.90 11.12 14.72
C ASN A 348 -13.32 10.83 15.18
N TRP A 349 -14.15 10.40 14.24
CA TRP A 349 -15.57 10.23 14.49
C TRP A 349 -16.09 8.83 14.19
N ASN A 350 -15.30 8.02 13.46
CA ASN A 350 -15.63 6.68 12.98
C ASN A 350 -16.86 6.57 12.07
N HIS A 351 -17.86 7.44 12.18
CA HIS A 351 -19.12 7.43 11.46
C HIS A 351 -19.29 8.76 10.72
N TYR A 352 -19.32 8.71 9.40
CA TYR A 352 -19.49 9.88 8.53
C TYR A 352 -20.75 9.70 7.70
N TRP A 353 -21.54 10.78 7.60
CA TRP A 353 -22.86 10.78 6.99
C TRP A 353 -23.00 11.99 6.06
N THR A 354 -23.60 11.78 4.89
CA THR A 354 -23.87 12.86 3.95
C THR A 354 -25.30 12.73 3.39
N GLN A 355 -26.04 13.83 3.34
CA GLN A 355 -27.23 13.98 2.50
C GLN A 355 -26.92 14.96 1.38
N VAL A 356 -27.14 14.56 0.13
CA VAL A 356 -27.10 15.49 -1.02
C VAL A 356 -28.53 15.65 -1.55
N PHE A 357 -29.07 16.84 -1.48
CA PHE A 357 -30.41 17.17 -1.98
C PHE A 357 -30.34 17.67 -3.41
N GLY A 358 -31.35 17.37 -4.21
CA GLY A 358 -31.40 17.87 -5.57
C GLY A 358 -32.79 17.97 -6.16
N THR A 359 -32.87 18.69 -7.27
CA THR A 359 -33.99 18.63 -8.22
C THR A 359 -33.44 18.69 -9.62
N VAL A 360 -33.77 17.69 -10.43
CA VAL A 360 -33.29 17.60 -11.81
C VAL A 360 -33.63 18.86 -12.62
N MET A 361 -32.73 19.30 -13.51
CA MET A 361 -33.10 20.31 -14.50
C MET A 361 -34.23 19.78 -15.38
N GLY A 362 -35.39 20.44 -15.35
CA GLY A 362 -36.46 20.14 -16.30
C GLY A 362 -36.00 20.45 -17.73
N ASN A 363 -36.26 19.53 -18.67
CA ASN A 363 -36.17 19.86 -20.09
C ASN A 363 -37.25 20.90 -20.39
N GLY A 364 -36.84 22.16 -20.49
CA GLY A 364 -37.66 23.24 -21.05
C GLY A 364 -38.00 23.00 -22.51
#